data_AF-K1GFC6-F1
#
_entry.id   AF-K1GFC6-F1
#
_cell.length_a   1.000
_cell.length_b   1.000
_cell.length_c   1.000
_cell.angle_alpha   90.00
_cell.angle_beta   90.00
_cell.angle_gamma   90.00
#
_symmetry.space_group_name_H-M   'P 1'
#
loop_
_entity.id
_entity.type
_entity.pdbx_description
1 polymer ?
#
loop_
_entity_poly.entity_id
_entity_poly.type
_entity_poly.pdbx_seq_one_letter_code
_entity_poly.pdbx_strand_id
1 'polypeptide(L)'
;MKIYHTEYSEHGIEEEYSLITKIENSYIFIDIYSRKVVKIEIYDESYSLGEFKIGSEITTELCDKYELLDLDDVDTGEICYFPQKNYMHAVIYVNPEDDVSKITKIVFSINGENPSKNNVKDILKAKKIEDIYYSLYNFGKIEIDIKNKEIIGRLEGNTFIFDLFNGNLIDIEFKE
;
A
#
# COMPACT_ATOMS: atom_id res chain seq x y z
N MET A 1 -23.85 15.98 0.52
CA MET A 1 -22.89 16.08 1.64
C MET A 1 -22.54 14.65 1.99
N LYS A 2 -21.31 14.18 1.70
CA LYS A 2 -20.93 12.80 2.01
C LYS A 2 -20.88 12.65 3.54
N ILE A 3 -21.56 11.65 4.08
CA ILE A 3 -21.54 11.34 5.51
C ILE A 3 -20.41 10.32 5.73
N TYR A 4 -19.48 10.65 6.64
CA TYR A 4 -18.38 9.78 7.00
C TYR A 4 -18.70 9.09 8.33
N HIS A 5 -18.65 7.76 8.37
CA HIS A 5 -18.76 7.00 9.61
C HIS A 5 -17.41 6.34 9.90
N THR A 6 -16.82 6.67 11.04
CA THR A 6 -15.50 6.18 11.42
C THR A 6 -15.62 5.23 12.62
N GLU A 7 -15.22 3.98 12.44
CA GLU A 7 -15.17 2.96 13.48
C GLU A 7 -13.71 2.67 13.87
N TYR A 8 -13.47 2.47 15.15
CA TYR A 8 -12.14 2.19 15.72
C TYR A 8 -12.20 0.86 16.48
N SER A 9 -11.26 -0.04 16.19
CA SER A 9 -11.09 -1.29 16.94
C SER A 9 -9.67 -1.42 17.47
N GLU A 10 -9.55 -1.89 18.72
CA GLU A 10 -8.29 -2.26 19.37
C GLU A 10 -8.21 -3.79 19.46
N HIS A 11 -7.08 -4.37 19.07
CA HIS A 11 -6.89 -5.83 19.02
C HIS A 11 -5.74 -6.26 19.95
N GLY A 12 -6.04 -6.51 21.24
CA GLY A 12 -5.10 -7.16 22.16
C GLY A 12 -4.05 -6.26 22.83
N ILE A 13 -2.98 -6.88 23.39
CA ILE A 13 -1.95 -6.25 24.25
C ILE A 13 -0.84 -5.56 23.44
N GLU A 14 -0.81 -5.73 22.11
CA GLU A 14 0.08 -5.00 21.22
C GLU A 14 -0.66 -3.78 20.64
N GLU A 15 0.04 -2.67 20.38
CA GLU A 15 -0.52 -1.39 19.89
C GLU A 15 -1.05 -1.52 18.43
N GLU A 16 -2.00 -2.41 18.19
CA GLU A 16 -2.67 -2.67 16.92
C GLU A 16 -4.07 -2.06 16.92
N TYR A 17 -4.29 -1.15 15.96
CA TYR A 17 -5.53 -0.40 15.80
C TYR A 17 -5.97 -0.47 14.35
N SER A 18 -7.28 -0.58 14.13
CA SER A 18 -7.85 -0.39 12.80
C SER A 18 -8.77 0.83 12.75
N LEU A 19 -8.74 1.55 11.64
CA LEU A 19 -9.65 2.65 11.34
C LEU A 19 -10.47 2.29 10.11
N ILE A 20 -11.79 2.27 10.26
CA ILE A 20 -12.71 2.06 9.13
C ILE A 20 -13.44 3.35 8.86
N THR A 21 -13.23 3.95 7.68
CA THR A 21 -14.01 5.11 7.24
C THR A 21 -15.00 4.68 6.16
N LYS A 22 -16.29 4.64 6.51
CA LYS A 22 -17.37 4.40 5.55
C LYS A 22 -17.77 5.71 4.89
N ILE A 23 -17.78 5.69 3.56
CA ILE A 23 -18.27 6.73 2.66
C ILE A 23 -19.46 6.09 1.92
N GLU A 24 -20.48 6.82 1.47
CA GLU A 24 -21.65 6.20 0.80
C GLU A 24 -21.25 5.14 -0.26
N ASN A 25 -21.62 3.88 -0.02
CA ASN A 25 -21.25 2.68 -0.82
C ASN A 25 -19.74 2.41 -0.98
N SER A 26 -18.92 2.88 -0.05
CA SER A 26 -17.48 2.66 -0.06
C SER A 26 -16.92 2.58 1.37
N TYR A 27 -15.79 1.91 1.55
CA TYR A 27 -15.06 2.03 2.81
C TYR A 27 -13.55 1.97 2.60
N ILE A 28 -12.84 2.71 3.44
CA ILE A 28 -11.40 2.68 3.55
C ILE A 28 -11.07 2.03 4.89
N PHE A 29 -10.27 0.98 4.85
CA PHE A 29 -9.75 0.27 6.02
C PHE A 29 -8.28 0.64 6.20
N ILE A 30 -7.86 0.99 7.40
CA ILE A 30 -6.47 1.37 7.70
C ILE A 30 -6.00 0.60 8.92
N ASP A 31 -4.95 -0.20 8.76
CA ASP A 31 -4.27 -0.84 9.87
C ASP A 31 -3.13 0.02 10.38
N ILE A 32 -3.05 0.15 11.69
CA ILE A 32 -2.03 0.89 12.40
C ILE A 32 -1.39 -0.05 13.41
N TYR A 33 -0.10 -0.31 13.27
CA TYR A 33 0.68 -1.10 14.22
C TYR A 33 1.79 -0.24 14.80
N SER A 34 1.89 -0.20 16.14
CA SER A 34 2.89 0.61 16.86
C SER A 34 2.94 2.06 16.36
N ARG A 35 1.75 2.67 16.22
CA ARG A 35 1.53 4.06 15.79
C ARG A 35 1.99 4.37 14.36
N LYS A 36 2.12 3.35 13.50
CA LYS A 36 2.47 3.48 12.08
C LYS A 36 1.36 2.88 11.24
N VAL A 37 0.96 3.57 10.17
CA VAL A 37 0.04 3.00 9.18
C VAL A 37 0.79 1.90 8.43
N VAL A 38 0.34 0.66 8.57
CA VAL A 38 0.95 -0.52 7.95
C VAL A 38 0.14 -1.06 6.79
N LYS A 39 -1.15 -0.74 6.71
CA LYS A 39 -2.03 -1.15 5.61
C LYS A 39 -3.12 -0.12 5.36
N ILE A 40 -3.52 0.06 4.11
CA ILE A 40 -4.68 0.82 3.67
C ILE A 40 -5.39 -0.01 2.61
N GLU A 41 -6.64 -0.36 2.81
CA GLU A 41 -7.49 -1.00 1.80
C GLU A 41 -8.57 -0.03 1.35
N ILE A 42 -8.79 0.07 0.05
CA ILE A 42 -9.78 0.98 -0.55
C ILE A 42 -10.81 0.14 -1.29
N TYR A 43 -12.08 0.29 -0.91
CA TYR A 43 -13.26 -0.35 -1.51
C TYR A 43 -14.21 0.72 -2.08
N ASP A 44 -13.70 1.62 -2.93
CA ASP A 44 -14.45 2.76 -3.48
C ASP A 44 -14.48 2.69 -5.01
N GLU A 45 -15.65 2.47 -5.62
CA GLU A 45 -15.81 2.40 -7.09
C GLU A 45 -15.41 3.70 -7.82
N SER A 46 -15.33 4.82 -7.11
CA SER A 46 -14.83 6.09 -7.65
C SER A 46 -13.30 6.18 -7.62
N TYR A 47 -12.62 5.29 -6.90
CA TYR A 47 -11.17 5.23 -6.83
C TYR A 47 -10.57 4.49 -8.03
N SER A 48 -9.50 5.08 -8.56
CA SER A 48 -8.70 4.49 -9.62
C SER A 48 -7.23 4.68 -9.32
N LEU A 49 -6.48 3.59 -9.37
CA LEU A 49 -5.04 3.57 -9.29
C LEU A 49 -4.47 3.46 -10.71
N GLY A 50 -4.33 4.59 -11.40
CA GLY A 50 -3.94 4.57 -12.81
C GLY A 50 -5.05 3.97 -13.68
N GLU A 51 -4.76 2.88 -14.39
CA GLU A 51 -5.74 2.13 -15.19
C GLU A 51 -6.53 1.11 -14.36
N PHE A 52 -6.12 0.83 -13.12
CA PHE A 52 -6.82 -0.08 -12.22
C PHE A 52 -7.95 0.65 -11.51
N LYS A 53 -9.20 0.44 -11.94
CA LYS A 53 -10.38 1.04 -11.34
C LYS A 53 -11.22 -0.01 -10.64
N ILE A 54 -11.64 0.28 -9.40
CA ILE A 54 -12.53 -0.61 -8.64
C ILE A 54 -13.85 -0.80 -9.40
N GLY A 55 -14.33 -2.05 -9.46
CA GLY A 55 -15.48 -2.48 -10.24
C GLY A 55 -15.20 -2.70 -11.74
N SER A 56 -13.98 -2.44 -12.21
CA SER A 56 -13.55 -2.74 -13.59
C SER A 56 -12.89 -4.12 -13.67
N GLU A 57 -12.89 -4.70 -14.85
CA GLU A 57 -12.28 -6.01 -15.11
C GLU A 57 -10.76 -5.90 -15.11
N ILE A 58 -10.10 -6.93 -14.59
CA ILE A 58 -8.67 -7.12 -14.85
C ILE A 58 -8.49 -7.85 -16.18
N THR A 59 -7.74 -7.26 -17.11
CA THR A 59 -7.52 -7.83 -18.44
C THR A 59 -6.12 -8.38 -18.57
N THR A 60 -5.93 -9.36 -19.46
CA THR A 60 -4.60 -9.87 -19.81
C THR A 60 -3.67 -8.76 -20.32
N GLU A 61 -4.21 -7.77 -21.04
CA GLU A 61 -3.43 -6.60 -21.51
C GLU A 61 -2.88 -5.77 -20.35
N LEU A 62 -3.69 -5.55 -19.30
CA LEU A 62 -3.22 -4.87 -18.08
C LEU A 62 -2.20 -5.72 -17.34
N CYS A 63 -2.44 -7.02 -17.21
CA CYS A 63 -1.48 -7.94 -16.58
C CYS A 63 -0.13 -7.92 -17.30
N ASP A 64 -0.12 -8.01 -18.63
CA ASP A 64 1.12 -8.00 -19.43
C ASP A 64 1.82 -6.64 -19.34
N LYS A 65 1.07 -5.54 -19.45
CA LYS A 65 1.61 -4.17 -19.39
C LYS A 65 2.31 -3.87 -18.07
N TYR A 66 1.76 -4.36 -16.97
CA TYR A 66 2.27 -4.13 -15.62
C TYR A 66 3.05 -5.33 -15.06
N GLU A 67 3.28 -6.37 -15.86
CA GLU A 67 3.93 -7.62 -15.46
C GLU A 67 3.31 -8.21 -14.18
N LEU A 68 1.98 -8.25 -14.08
CA LEU A 68 1.26 -8.74 -12.89
C LEU A 68 1.34 -10.26 -12.77
N LEU A 69 1.60 -10.71 -11.55
CA LEU A 69 1.43 -12.09 -11.12
C LEU A 69 0.09 -12.25 -10.41
N ASP A 70 -0.62 -13.32 -10.74
CA ASP A 70 -1.76 -13.82 -9.99
C ASP A 70 -1.30 -14.77 -8.88
N LEU A 71 -1.83 -14.56 -7.67
CA LEU A 71 -1.78 -15.53 -6.58
C LEU A 71 -3.20 -15.72 -6.05
N ASP A 72 -3.59 -16.97 -5.87
CA ASP A 72 -4.79 -17.29 -5.10
C ASP A 72 -4.54 -16.96 -3.62
N ASP A 73 -5.29 -16.00 -3.08
CA ASP A 73 -5.32 -15.75 -1.65
C ASP A 73 -6.19 -16.83 -1.00
N VAL A 74 -5.51 -17.89 -0.52
CA VAL A 74 -6.14 -19.10 0.03
C VAL A 74 -7.06 -18.79 1.23
N ASP A 75 -6.79 -17.70 1.96
CA ASP A 75 -7.53 -17.34 3.16
C ASP A 75 -8.83 -16.61 2.84
N THR A 76 -8.85 -15.79 1.78
CA THR A 76 -10.01 -14.98 1.38
C THR A 76 -10.81 -15.59 0.23
N GLY A 77 -10.22 -16.49 -0.55
CA GLY A 77 -10.79 -16.99 -1.80
C GLY A 77 -10.75 -15.96 -2.92
N GLU A 78 -10.04 -14.83 -2.75
CA GLU A 78 -9.84 -13.81 -3.78
C GLU A 78 -8.60 -14.13 -4.62
N ILE A 79 -8.58 -13.70 -5.88
CA ILE A 79 -7.36 -13.69 -6.69
C ILE A 79 -6.70 -12.33 -6.48
N CYS A 80 -5.43 -12.33 -6.10
CA CYS A 80 -4.65 -11.11 -5.92
C CYS A 80 -3.60 -10.95 -7.03
N TYR A 81 -3.50 -9.73 -7.55
CA TYR A 81 -2.55 -9.36 -8.60
C TYR A 81 -1.55 -8.32 -8.08
N PHE A 82 -0.27 -8.58 -8.33
CA PHE A 82 0.84 -7.69 -7.97
C PHE A 82 1.96 -7.80 -9.04
N PRO A 83 2.68 -6.72 -9.39
CA PRO A 83 3.68 -6.74 -10.43
C PRO A 83 4.94 -7.47 -9.98
N GLN A 84 5.55 -8.18 -10.93
CA GLN A 84 6.69 -9.06 -10.70
C GLN A 84 8.05 -8.34 -10.57
N LYS A 85 8.08 -7.00 -10.48
CA LYS A 85 9.35 -6.26 -10.32
C LYS A 85 9.28 -5.28 -9.17
N ASN A 86 9.69 -5.80 -8.02
CA ASN A 86 10.04 -5.11 -6.79
C ASN A 86 8.94 -4.22 -6.18
N TYR A 87 8.30 -4.80 -5.15
CA TYR A 87 7.68 -4.11 -4.01
C TYR A 87 6.62 -3.07 -4.38
N MET A 88 5.68 -3.48 -5.23
CA MET A 88 4.39 -2.82 -5.24
C MET A 88 3.68 -3.12 -3.93
N HIS A 89 3.59 -2.10 -3.09
CA HIS A 89 2.80 -2.13 -1.88
C HIS A 89 1.30 -2.14 -2.22
N ALA A 90 0.94 -1.82 -3.48
CA ALA A 90 -0.41 -1.88 -4.05
C ALA A 90 -0.75 -3.29 -4.58
N VAL A 91 -1.64 -4.01 -3.90
CA VAL A 91 -2.18 -5.31 -4.32
C VAL A 91 -3.60 -5.11 -4.83
N ILE A 92 -3.88 -5.65 -6.02
CA ILE A 92 -5.19 -5.57 -6.66
C ILE A 92 -5.93 -6.87 -6.38
N TYR A 93 -7.07 -6.80 -5.71
CA TYR A 93 -7.87 -7.99 -5.41
C TYR A 93 -9.06 -8.09 -6.34
N VAL A 94 -9.40 -9.33 -6.68
CA VAL A 94 -10.44 -9.67 -7.63
C VAL A 94 -11.24 -10.83 -7.07
N ASN A 95 -12.57 -10.72 -7.10
CA ASN A 95 -13.45 -11.81 -6.70
C ASN A 95 -13.63 -12.79 -7.87
N PRO A 96 -13.23 -14.07 -7.72
CA PRO A 96 -13.41 -15.08 -8.77
C PRO A 96 -14.86 -15.56 -8.91
N GLU A 97 -15.76 -15.26 -7.96
CA GLU A 97 -17.15 -15.72 -7.99
C GLU A 97 -18.05 -14.96 -8.98
N ASP A 98 -17.59 -13.83 -9.53
CA ASP A 98 -18.31 -13.12 -10.59
C ASP A 98 -18.11 -13.79 -11.95
N ASP A 99 -19.16 -13.84 -12.79
CA ASP A 99 -19.08 -14.30 -14.20
C ASP A 99 -17.96 -13.58 -14.98
N VAL A 100 -17.61 -12.36 -14.54
CA VAL A 100 -16.45 -11.60 -14.99
C VAL A 100 -15.72 -11.02 -13.79
N SER A 101 -14.48 -11.44 -13.58
CA SER A 101 -13.66 -11.10 -12.42
C SER A 101 -13.36 -9.59 -12.38
N LYS A 102 -13.96 -8.88 -11.42
CA LYS A 102 -13.82 -7.43 -11.23
C LYS A 102 -12.93 -7.10 -10.03
N ILE A 103 -12.20 -5.99 -10.15
CA ILE A 103 -11.39 -5.45 -9.06
C ILE A 103 -12.30 -5.06 -7.89
N THR A 104 -12.14 -5.72 -6.75
CA THR A 104 -12.93 -5.49 -5.53
C THR A 104 -12.34 -4.42 -4.65
N LYS A 105 -11.01 -4.42 -4.52
CA LYS A 105 -10.26 -3.49 -3.68
C LYS A 105 -8.83 -3.32 -4.17
N ILE A 106 -8.23 -2.22 -3.73
CA ILE A 106 -6.81 -1.96 -3.90
C ILE A 106 -6.22 -1.75 -2.51
N VAL A 107 -5.17 -2.50 -2.21
CA VAL A 107 -4.55 -2.55 -0.88
C VAL A 107 -3.14 -2.00 -0.95
N PHE A 108 -2.83 -0.95 -0.20
CA PHE A 108 -1.48 -0.46 0.06
C PHE A 108 -0.98 -1.01 1.39
N SER A 109 -0.01 -1.91 1.38
CA SER A 109 0.55 -2.49 2.59
C SER A 109 2.03 -2.22 2.65
N ILE A 110 2.53 -1.72 3.78
CA ILE A 110 3.97 -1.62 4.06
C ILE A 110 4.48 -2.89 4.78
N ASN A 111 3.60 -3.89 4.94
CA ASN A 111 3.86 -5.09 5.71
C ASN A 111 4.53 -6.17 4.83
N GLY A 112 5.83 -6.03 4.61
CA GLY A 112 6.71 -7.16 4.31
C GLY A 112 7.34 -7.70 5.60
N GLU A 113 7.89 -8.92 5.59
CA GLU A 113 8.77 -9.37 6.68
C GLU A 113 9.76 -8.26 7.02
N ASN A 114 9.74 -7.77 8.26
CA ASN A 114 10.60 -6.66 8.66
C ASN A 114 12.06 -7.05 8.39
N PRO A 115 12.73 -6.44 7.40
CA PRO A 115 14.06 -6.86 7.02
C PRO A 115 14.99 -6.63 8.19
N SER A 116 15.95 -7.53 8.42
CA SER A 116 16.89 -7.40 9.55
C SER A 116 17.92 -6.27 9.38
N LYS A 117 18.01 -5.69 8.18
CA LYS A 117 18.94 -4.61 7.81
C LYS A 117 18.52 -3.93 6.50
N ASN A 118 19.10 -2.75 6.25
CA ASN A 118 19.01 -2.06 4.96
C ASN A 118 19.74 -2.83 3.83
N ASN A 119 19.27 -2.68 2.58
CA ASN A 119 19.99 -3.20 1.40
C ASN A 119 21.19 -2.31 1.03
N VAL A 120 21.18 -1.04 1.45
CA VAL A 120 22.30 -0.10 1.27
C VAL A 120 22.91 0.30 2.60
N LYS A 121 24.24 0.49 2.62
CA LYS A 121 24.95 1.01 3.80
C LYS A 121 24.76 2.51 3.99
N ASP A 122 24.71 3.23 2.87
CA ASP A 122 24.55 4.68 2.82
C ASP A 122 23.12 4.99 2.41
N ILE A 123 22.34 5.51 3.35
CA ILE A 123 20.90 5.74 3.16
C ILE A 123 20.62 6.75 2.03
N LEU A 124 21.55 7.67 1.76
CA LEU A 124 21.41 8.67 0.70
C LEU A 124 21.59 8.07 -0.71
N LYS A 125 22.03 6.81 -0.79
CA LYS A 125 22.13 6.04 -2.04
C LYS A 125 20.93 5.14 -2.28
N ALA A 126 19.90 5.23 -1.44
CA ALA A 126 18.64 4.54 -1.68
C ALA A 126 18.10 4.87 -3.07
N LYS A 127 17.57 3.87 -3.76
CA LYS A 127 16.84 4.03 -5.02
C LYS A 127 15.42 3.52 -4.90
N LYS A 128 15.15 2.69 -3.89
CA LYS A 128 13.85 2.16 -3.54
C LYS A 128 13.63 2.24 -2.03
N ILE A 129 12.38 2.27 -1.60
CA ILE A 129 12.03 2.29 -0.17
C ILE A 129 12.63 1.11 0.60
N GLU A 130 12.68 -0.06 -0.03
CA GLU A 130 13.30 -1.29 0.49
C GLU A 130 14.74 -1.12 0.93
N ASP A 131 15.47 -0.26 0.21
CA ASP A 131 16.90 -0.07 0.43
C ASP A 131 17.15 0.41 1.85
N ILE A 132 16.21 1.17 2.41
CA ILE A 132 16.29 1.78 3.73
C ILE A 132 15.09 1.44 4.62
N TYR A 133 14.29 0.45 4.23
CA TYR A 133 13.03 0.14 4.91
C TYR A 133 13.24 -0.25 6.37
N TYR A 134 14.27 -1.06 6.67
CA TYR A 134 14.65 -1.39 8.05
C TYR A 134 14.88 -0.14 8.89
N SER A 135 15.64 0.83 8.38
CA SER A 135 15.90 2.08 9.11
C SER A 135 14.67 2.97 9.22
N LEU A 136 13.88 3.11 8.14
CA LEU A 136 12.63 3.87 8.16
C LEU A 136 11.65 3.29 9.19
N TYR A 137 11.51 1.97 9.22
CA TYR A 137 10.64 1.29 10.15
C TYR A 137 11.14 1.41 11.60
N ASN A 138 12.42 1.17 11.88
CA ASN A 138 12.89 1.10 13.27
C ASN A 138 13.28 2.45 13.88
N PHE A 139 13.75 3.40 13.06
CA PHE A 139 14.34 4.66 13.55
C PHE A 139 13.72 5.90 12.91
N GLY A 140 12.94 5.73 11.84
CA GLY A 140 12.31 6.81 11.09
C GLY A 140 10.79 6.91 11.27
N LYS A 141 10.16 7.52 10.27
CA LYS A 141 8.70 7.54 10.08
C LYS A 141 8.37 7.24 8.64
N ILE A 142 7.22 6.61 8.42
CA ILE A 142 6.67 6.32 7.10
C ILE A 142 5.24 6.84 7.07
N GLU A 143 4.89 7.56 6.02
CA GLU A 143 3.57 8.13 5.78
C GLU A 143 3.16 7.85 4.34
N ILE A 144 1.89 7.48 4.13
CA ILE A 144 1.35 7.25 2.79
C ILE A 144 0.55 8.48 2.38
N ASP A 145 0.95 9.16 1.31
CA ASP A 145 0.19 10.22 0.66
C ASP A 145 -0.55 9.63 -0.55
N ILE A 146 -1.80 9.22 -0.33
CA ILE A 146 -2.66 8.65 -1.38
C ILE A 146 -2.95 9.65 -2.49
N LYS A 147 -3.04 10.95 -2.15
CA LYS A 147 -3.43 12.00 -3.11
C LYS A 147 -2.33 12.19 -4.15
N ASN A 148 -1.09 12.28 -3.70
CA ASN A 148 0.07 12.42 -4.57
C ASN A 148 0.60 11.05 -5.05
N LYS A 149 0.11 9.96 -4.46
CA LYS A 149 0.56 8.58 -4.71
C LYS A 149 2.03 8.41 -4.36
N GLU A 150 2.38 8.88 -3.16
CA GLU A 150 3.74 8.91 -2.64
C GLU A 150 3.81 8.20 -1.28
N ILE A 151 5.00 7.68 -0.97
CA ILE A 151 5.37 7.25 0.38
C ILE A 151 6.45 8.22 0.87
N ILE A 152 6.21 8.84 2.03
CA ILE A 152 7.08 9.82 2.63
C ILE A 152 7.83 9.16 3.79
N GLY A 153 9.12 8.93 3.60
CA GLY A 153 10.03 8.42 4.62
C GLY A 153 10.81 9.55 5.28
N ARG A 154 10.79 9.65 6.62
CA ARG A 154 11.59 10.64 7.36
C ARG A 154 12.62 9.92 8.22
N LEU A 155 13.91 10.15 7.96
CA LEU A 155 15.02 9.45 8.62
C LEU A 155 16.23 10.37 8.73
N GLU A 156 16.82 10.44 9.93
CA GLU A 156 18.03 11.23 10.21
C GLU A 156 17.92 12.72 9.80
N GLY A 157 16.70 13.26 9.78
CA GLY A 157 16.41 14.64 9.38
C GLY A 157 16.25 14.86 7.89
N ASN A 158 16.42 13.84 7.05
CA ASN A 158 16.11 13.89 5.62
C ASN A 158 14.68 13.37 5.37
N THR A 159 14.05 13.89 4.31
CA THR A 159 12.78 13.39 3.79
C THR A 159 13.03 12.68 2.46
N PHE A 160 12.66 11.41 2.39
CA PHE A 160 12.70 10.59 1.19
C PHE A 160 11.28 10.49 0.64
N ILE A 161 11.10 10.78 -0.64
CA ILE A 161 9.82 10.67 -1.32
C ILE A 161 9.92 9.51 -2.29
N PHE A 162 9.07 8.51 -2.12
CA PHE A 162 8.99 7.33 -2.98
C PHE A 162 7.67 7.28 -3.72
N ASP A 163 7.68 6.69 -4.91
CA ASP A 163 6.47 6.36 -5.65
C ASP A 163 5.69 5.26 -4.92
N LEU A 164 4.40 5.49 -4.64
CA LEU A 164 3.56 4.54 -3.90
C LEU A 164 3.33 3.22 -4.64
N PHE A 165 3.42 3.24 -5.97
CA PHE A 165 3.29 2.02 -6.75
C PHE A 165 4.59 1.26 -6.65
N ASN A 166 5.64 1.70 -7.33
CA ASN A 166 6.83 0.86 -7.54
C ASN A 166 7.90 1.00 -6.43
N GLY A 167 7.64 1.83 -5.42
CA GLY A 167 8.56 2.08 -4.31
C GLY A 167 9.85 2.80 -4.71
N ASN A 168 9.99 3.27 -5.95
CA ASN A 168 11.20 3.94 -6.42
C ASN A 168 11.31 5.32 -5.80
N LEU A 169 12.54 5.73 -5.52
CA LEU A 169 12.85 7.07 -5.04
C LEU A 169 12.52 8.10 -6.12
N ILE A 170 11.71 9.08 -5.75
CA ILE A 170 11.40 10.26 -6.55
C ILE A 170 12.38 11.38 -6.19
N ASP A 171 12.51 11.70 -4.90
CA ASP A 171 13.37 12.79 -4.43
C ASP A 171 13.85 12.61 -2.98
N ILE A 172 14.89 13.35 -2.61
CA ILE A 172 15.40 13.48 -1.25
C ILE A 172 15.50 14.96 -0.89
N GLU A 173 14.73 15.38 0.11
CA GLU A 173 14.89 16.68 0.74
C GLU A 173 15.87 16.57 1.91
N PHE A 174 16.94 17.36 1.85
CA PHE A 174 17.96 17.38 2.89
C PHE A 174 17.59 18.36 4.00
N LYS A 175 18.01 18.03 5.22
CA LYS A 175 17.92 18.95 6.35
C LYS A 175 18.74 20.21 6.07
N GLU A 176 18.16 21.38 6.30
CA GLU A 176 18.90 22.65 6.44
C GLU A 176 19.76 22.68 7.72
#